data_AF-A0A940C6M1-F1
#
_entry.id   AF-A0A940C6M1-F1
#
_cell.length_a   1.000
_cell.length_b   1.000
_cell.length_c   1.000
_cell.angle_alpha   90.00
_cell.angle_beta   90.00
_cell.angle_gamma   90.00
#
_symmetry.space_group_name_H-M   'P 1'
#
loop_
_entity.id
_entity.type
_entity.pdbx_description
1 polymer ?
#
loop_
_entity_poly.entity_id
_entity_poly.type
_entity_poly.pdbx_seq_one_letter_code
_entity_poly.pdbx_strand_id
1 'polypeptide(L)' 'RIILTSQAHVNEIAEALEYIRRGDIDADELVTRVVTLDTLVEDGFEELERNSKNHIKVLIRIGE' A
#
# COMPACT_ATOMS: atom_id res chain seq x y z
N ARG A 1 -12.82 9.75 8.96
CA ARG A 1 -11.44 9.17 8.99
C ARG A 1 -10.51 10.27 8.47
N ILE A 2 -9.39 10.54 9.15
CA ILE A 2 -8.40 11.52 8.67
C ILE A 2 -7.32 10.74 7.92
N ILE A 3 -7.05 11.11 6.66
CA ILE A 3 -5.97 10.52 5.87
C ILE A 3 -4.79 11.48 5.94
N LEU A 4 -3.70 11.03 6.55
CA LEU A 4 -2.44 11.77 6.58
C LEU A 4 -1.63 11.39 5.35
N THR A 5 -1.10 12.38 4.66
CA THR A 5 -0.40 12.18 3.39
C THR A 5 0.69 13.24 3.19
N SER A 6 1.56 13.01 2.22
CA SER A 6 2.62 13.95 1.85
C SER A 6 2.03 15.31 1.47
N GLN A 7 2.60 16.38 2.04
CA GLN A 7 2.22 17.75 1.70
C GLN A 7 2.77 18.20 0.33
N ALA A 8 3.63 17.40 -0.31
CA ALA A 8 4.23 17.75 -1.60
C ALA A 8 3.32 17.47 -2.80
N HIS A 9 2.26 16.67 -2.66
CA HIS A 9 1.44 16.18 -3.77
C HIS A 9 -0.07 16.30 -3.51
N VAL A 10 -0.50 17.35 -2.78
CA VAL A 10 -1.87 17.46 -2.26
C VAL A 10 -2.92 17.40 -3.38
N ASN A 11 -2.66 18.01 -4.53
CA ASN A 11 -3.59 18.04 -5.66
C ASN A 11 -3.70 16.66 -6.33
N GLU A 12 -2.56 16.01 -6.56
CA GLU A 12 -2.47 14.69 -7.19
C GLU A 12 -3.11 13.61 -6.30
N ILE A 13 -2.97 13.74 -4.98
CA ILE A 13 -3.62 12.83 -4.03
C ILE A 13 -5.15 12.98 -4.08
N ALA A 14 -5.67 14.21 -4.16
CA ALA A 14 -7.10 14.43 -4.30
C ALA A 14 -7.65 13.82 -5.59
N GLU A 15 -6.93 13.97 -6.70
CA GLU A 15 -7.31 13.39 -7.99
C GLU A 15 -7.26 11.86 -7.97
N ALA A 16 -6.21 11.27 -7.43
CA ALA A 16 -6.08 9.81 -7.29
C ALA A 16 -7.21 9.22 -6.42
N LEU A 17 -7.58 9.89 -5.32
CA LEU A 17 -8.71 9.48 -4.49
C LEU A 17 -10.03 9.51 -5.26
N GLU A 18 -10.23 10.48 -6.15
CA GLU A 18 -11.43 10.56 -6.98
C GLU A 18 -11.48 9.42 -8.00
N TYR A 19 -10.37 9.07 -8.64
CA TYR A 19 -10.31 7.90 -9.54
C TYR A 19 -10.63 6.59 -8.81
N ILE A 20 -10.09 6.39 -7.60
CA ILE A 20 -10.41 5.22 -6.76
C ILE A 20 -11.90 5.23 -6.39
N ARG A 21 -12.44 6.38 -5.97
CA ARG A 21 -13.86 6.51 -5.57
C ARG A 21 -14.82 6.16 -6.72
N ARG A 22 -14.47 6.52 -7.95
CA ARG A 22 -15.27 6.24 -9.15
C ARG A 22 -15.12 4.80 -9.65
N GLY A 23 -14.11 4.08 -9.15
CA GLY A 23 -13.76 2.74 -9.64
C GLY A 23 -13.01 2.76 -10.96
N ASP A 24 -12.45 3.92 -11.35
CA ASP A 24 -11.63 4.04 -12.55
C ASP A 24 -10.27 3.31 -12.38
N ILE A 25 -9.84 3.12 -11.12
CA ILE A 25 -8.64 2.37 -10.73
C ILE A 25 -9.01 1.45 -9.55
N ASP A 26 -8.77 0.15 -9.69
CA ASP A 26 -8.77 -0.80 -8.58
C ASP A 26 -7.35 -0.89 -8.01
N ALA A 27 -7.09 -0.14 -6.93
CA ALA A 27 -5.79 -0.11 -6.29
C ALA A 27 -5.48 -1.39 -5.50
N ASP A 28 -6.50 -2.19 -5.16
CA ASP A 28 -6.31 -3.41 -4.37
C ASP A 28 -5.56 -4.48 -5.17
N GLU A 29 -5.67 -4.48 -6.51
CA GLU A 29 -4.92 -5.39 -7.39
C GLU A 29 -3.40 -5.20 -7.30
N LEU A 30 -2.92 -4.01 -6.89
CA LEU A 30 -1.50 -3.74 -6.72
C LEU A 30 -0.96 -4.36 -5.42
N VAL A 31 -1.84 -4.70 -4.46
CA VAL A 31 -1.46 -5.23 -3.15
C VAL A 31 -1.23 -6.73 -3.26
N THR A 32 0.03 -7.12 -3.38
CA THR A 32 0.45 -8.53 -3.49
C THR A 32 0.63 -9.24 -2.14
N ARG A 33 0.77 -8.48 -1.04
CA ARG A 33 0.88 -9.04 0.30
C ARG A 33 0.47 -8.02 1.36
N VAL A 34 -0.08 -8.50 2.48
CA VAL A 34 -0.36 -7.70 3.68
C VAL A 34 0.31 -8.40 4.86
N VAL A 35 1.09 -7.65 5.64
CA VAL A 35 1.80 -8.14 6.83
C VAL A 35 1.40 -7.33 8.06
N THR A 36 1.72 -7.84 9.25
CA THR A 36 1.57 -7.10 10.51
C THR A 36 2.91 -6.52 10.95
N LEU A 37 2.91 -5.70 12.00
CA LEU A 37 4.16 -5.24 12.62
C LEU A 37 4.99 -6.41 13.19
N ASP A 38 4.34 -7.44 13.70
CA ASP A 38 5.01 -8.60 14.30
C ASP A 38 5.77 -9.42 13.26
N THR A 39 5.24 -9.54 12.04
CA THR A 39 5.87 -10.31 10.96
C THR A 39 6.61 -9.45 9.94
N LEU A 40 6.74 -8.14 10.19
CA LEU A 40 7.28 -7.18 9.24
C LEU A 40 8.69 -7.54 8.74
N VAL A 41 9.54 -8.08 9.60
CA VAL A 41 10.91 -8.43 9.24
C VAL A 41 10.92 -9.61 8.27
N GLU A 42 10.41 -10.76 8.70
CA GLU A 42 10.45 -12.01 7.94
C GLU A 42 9.51 -11.97 6.72
N ASP A 43 8.24 -11.63 6.91
CA ASP A 43 7.21 -11.66 5.86
C ASP A 43 7.20 -10.41 4.98
N GLY A 44 7.81 -9.32 5.44
CA GLY A 44 7.88 -8.05 4.72
C GLY A 44 9.21 -7.87 4.02
N PHE A 45 10.25 -7.55 4.79
CA PHE A 45 11.56 -7.19 4.23
C PHE A 45 12.31 -8.37 3.63
N GLU A 46 12.45 -9.46 4.38
CA GLU A 46 13.22 -10.63 3.92
C GLU A 46 12.52 -11.34 2.75
N GLU A 47 11.18 -11.41 2.75
CA GLU A 47 10.41 -11.88 1.60
C GLU A 47 10.72 -11.04 0.35
N LEU A 48 10.66 -9.72 0.47
CA LEU A 48 10.90 -8.82 -0.66
C LEU A 48 12.33 -8.98 -1.22
N GLU A 49 13.32 -9.21 -0.37
CA GLU A 49 14.69 -9.46 -0.82
C GLU A 49 14.79 -10.80 -1.58
N ARG A 50 14.17 -11.87 -1.06
CA ARG A 50 14.25 -13.22 -1.66
C ARG A 50 13.39 -13.39 -2.90
N ASN A 51 12.20 -12.79 -2.92
CA ASN A 51 11.15 -13.02 -3.92
C ASN A 51 10.63 -11.72 -4.56
N SER A 52 11.45 -10.66 -4.63
CA SER A 52 11.08 -9.33 -5.17
C SER A 52 10.25 -9.37 -6.46
N LYS A 53 10.56 -10.26 -7.39
CA LYS A 53 9.86 -10.37 -8.70
C LYS A 53 8.40 -10.78 -8.59
N ASN A 54 7.98 -11.37 -7.45
CA ASN A 54 6.61 -11.82 -7.22
C ASN A 54 5.75 -10.76 -6.54
N HIS A 55 6.31 -9.60 -6.20
CA HIS A 55 5.63 -8.56 -5.44
C HIS A 55 5.59 -7.22 -6.18
N ILE A 56 4.42 -6.58 -6.15
CA ILE A 56 4.21 -5.23 -6.67
C ILE A 56 4.20 -4.25 -5.49
N LYS A 57 3.30 -4.49 -4.53
CA LYS A 57 3.21 -3.72 -3.29
C LYS A 57 2.93 -4.63 -2.10
N VAL A 58 3.60 -4.34 -0.98
CA VAL A 58 3.34 -4.94 0.33
C VAL A 58 2.80 -3.84 1.25
N LEU A 59 1.69 -4.10 1.93
CA LEU A 59 1.13 -3.21 2.93
C LEU A 59 1.37 -3.75 4.33
N ILE A 60 1.55 -2.82 5.27
CA ILE A 60 1.70 -3.14 6.70
C ILE A 60 0.41 -2.72 7.38
N ARG A 61 -0.29 -3.69 7.97
CA ARG A 61 -1.46 -3.42 8.81
C ARG A 61 -0.98 -3.00 10.19
N ILE A 62 -1.44 -1.82 10.62
CA ILE A 62 -1.16 -1.26 11.94
C ILE A 62 -2.48 -1.25 12.73
N GLY A 63 -2.52 -1.95 13.86
CA GLY A 63 -3.73 -2.13 14.68
C GLY A 63 -4.67 -3.22 14.17
N GLU A 64 -5.66 -3.58 15.01
CA GLU A 64 -6.78 -4.46 14.66
C GLU A 64 -7.86 -3.73 13.84
#